data_AF-A0A820GF25-F1
#
_entry.id   AF-A0A820GF25-F1
#
_cell.length_a   1.000
_cell.length_b   1.000
_cell.length_c   1.000
_cell.angle_alpha   90.00
_cell.angle_beta   90.00
_cell.angle_gamma   90.00
#
_symmetry.space_group_name_H-M   'P 1'
#
loop_
_entity.id
_entity.type
_entity.pdbx_description
1 polymer ?
#
loop_
_entity_poly.entity_id
_entity_poly.type
_entity_poly.pdbx_seq_one_letter_code
_entity_poly.pdbx_strand_id
1 'polypeptide(L)'
;MSERLIELLSLWQIINENRTDMLIERLPESYLTLFNSTNGPFTVRTLLDLDTPFYDTLIAALLTSYEQNESVFDQLMGRLIDECPKLCPIEKLILYKVDLFLKPSSLSTTTTTTQTINDQHQRLKQACQLYKQVCDRVNITSFAMTLYTYRMYDELLDLCVTAGSKRDPCNQALNYYYGQLDDQQQYVDVYQRRSECYQSLIDILESLYQRDGDNVLKTNDGSLTLNEFVRHCLSYDDEFLHVKLFDWMMNKQFNEKIKSYRQVTPYLERFIRYRLKLTNFNDYITLDVAIAVLQVVKDYTTLCQILLHLIDLLDPRVTFADRLCYLAEALQIARSTSAALLSTSQQIKSSSDSQLTELIPTLEQRLQTAFVQKQIYTDLQMYMRALETHTITSTIINDDLQQHIEHIQYSIKKLDSALFDATELFVDYAQKYELYECQLLLLQLDGNEEPTILQTIWRRLLRKEVNDLFPSTANVTGGDYERIMILQQHLIERLRNCRKKRLRLPMDFIRGELKQIAHTLNNLSDHGDIVSSEDFSNQILSDL
;
A
#
# COMPACT_ATOMS: atom_id res chain seq x y z
N MET A 1 -43.73 -39.02 11.60
CA MET A 1 -45.14 -38.80 11.20
C MET A 1 -45.99 -38.39 12.40
N SER A 2 -45.98 -39.14 13.52
CA SER A 2 -46.72 -38.78 14.74
C SER A 2 -46.34 -37.40 15.30
N GLU A 3 -45.04 -37.13 15.46
CA GLU A 3 -44.57 -35.83 16.00
C GLU A 3 -44.95 -34.64 15.10
N ARG A 4 -44.79 -34.76 13.78
CA ARG A 4 -45.20 -33.71 12.83
C ARG A 4 -46.71 -33.45 12.88
N LEU A 5 -47.52 -34.50 13.06
CA LEU A 5 -48.97 -34.36 13.19
C LEU A 5 -49.35 -33.67 14.51
N ILE A 6 -48.65 -33.97 15.61
CA ILE A 6 -48.85 -33.31 16.89
C ILE A 6 -48.53 -31.82 16.78
N GLU A 7 -47.36 -31.46 16.25
CA GLU A 7 -46.97 -30.05 16.07
C GLU A 7 -47.95 -29.29 15.16
N LEU A 8 -48.44 -29.92 14.08
CA LEU A 8 -49.43 -29.31 13.20
C LEU A 8 -50.76 -29.05 13.92
N LEU A 9 -51.24 -30.02 14.71
CA LEU A 9 -52.47 -29.86 15.48
C LEU A 9 -52.32 -28.78 16.58
N SER A 10 -51.16 -28.73 17.24
CA SER A 10 -50.82 -27.68 18.19
C SER A 10 -50.80 -26.29 17.55
N LEU A 11 -50.17 -26.15 16.38
CA LEU A 11 -50.18 -24.89 15.63
C LEU A 11 -51.62 -24.44 15.30
N TRP A 12 -52.48 -25.38 14.86
CA TRP A 12 -53.90 -25.09 14.62
C TRP A 12 -54.67 -24.69 15.87
N GLN A 13 -54.36 -25.33 17.00
CA GLN A 13 -54.94 -24.94 18.28
C GLN A 13 -54.53 -23.51 18.65
N ILE A 14 -53.23 -23.18 18.52
CA ILE A 14 -52.73 -21.82 18.77
C ILE A 14 -53.42 -20.81 17.85
N ILE A 15 -53.61 -21.12 16.56
CA ILE A 15 -54.29 -20.22 15.61
C ILE A 15 -55.75 -19.99 16.01
N ASN A 16 -56.49 -21.04 16.39
CA ASN A 16 -57.89 -20.94 16.79
C ASN A 16 -58.10 -20.19 18.11
N GLU A 17 -57.13 -20.25 19.03
CA GLU A 17 -57.16 -19.51 20.29
C GLU A 17 -56.89 -18.01 20.09
N ASN A 18 -56.38 -17.62 18.92
CA ASN A 18 -56.09 -16.24 18.55
C ASN A 18 -57.18 -15.64 17.66
N ARG A 19 -57.17 -14.30 17.47
CA ARG A 19 -58.14 -13.62 16.61
C ARG A 19 -57.87 -13.94 15.13
N THR A 20 -58.54 -14.97 14.62
CA THR A 20 -58.46 -15.46 13.23
C THR A 20 -58.74 -14.37 12.19
N ASP A 21 -59.60 -13.41 12.53
CA ASP A 21 -59.97 -12.30 11.64
C ASP A 21 -58.76 -11.44 11.25
N MET A 22 -57.88 -11.14 12.22
CA MET A 22 -56.66 -10.37 11.99
C MET A 22 -55.61 -11.14 11.19
N LEU A 23 -55.66 -12.47 11.27
CA LEU A 23 -54.75 -13.36 10.55
C LEU A 23 -55.15 -13.48 9.08
N ILE A 24 -56.46 -13.56 8.80
CA ILE A 24 -57.02 -13.61 7.45
C ILE A 24 -56.66 -12.34 6.66
N GLU A 25 -56.69 -11.16 7.29
CA GLU A 25 -56.31 -9.89 6.65
C GLU A 25 -54.84 -9.83 6.19
N ARG A 26 -53.95 -10.63 6.80
CA ARG A 26 -52.50 -10.61 6.53
C ARG A 26 -52.00 -11.78 5.69
N LEU A 27 -52.87 -12.74 5.38
CA LEU A 27 -52.51 -13.86 4.53
C LEU A 27 -52.54 -13.47 3.04
N PRO A 28 -51.59 -13.97 2.23
CA PRO A 28 -51.63 -13.83 0.78
C PRO A 28 -52.94 -14.38 0.16
N GLU A 29 -53.45 -13.69 -0.87
CA GLU A 29 -54.67 -14.10 -1.59
C GLU A 29 -54.60 -15.53 -2.16
N SER A 30 -53.40 -16.02 -2.51
CA SER A 30 -53.16 -17.40 -2.97
C SER A 30 -53.50 -18.45 -1.90
N TYR A 31 -53.28 -18.14 -0.62
CA TYR A 31 -53.62 -19.04 0.48
C TYR A 31 -55.06 -18.86 0.93
N LEU A 32 -55.61 -17.65 0.87
CA LEU A 32 -57.03 -17.39 1.10
C LEU A 32 -57.92 -18.11 0.08
N THR A 33 -57.52 -18.12 -1.19
CA THR A 33 -58.19 -18.90 -2.23
C THR A 33 -58.05 -20.40 -2.00
N LEU A 34 -56.97 -20.88 -1.38
CA LEU A 34 -56.83 -22.29 -0.99
C LEU A 34 -57.81 -22.69 0.12
N PHE A 35 -58.04 -21.80 1.10
CA PHE A 35 -59.09 -21.98 2.11
C PHE A 35 -60.52 -21.88 1.54
N ASN A 36 -60.73 -21.01 0.54
CA ASN A 36 -62.05 -20.76 -0.05
C ASN A 36 -62.42 -21.72 -1.20
N SER A 37 -61.44 -22.28 -1.92
CA SER A 37 -61.66 -23.19 -3.07
C SER A 37 -61.96 -24.62 -2.64
N THR A 38 -61.57 -25.00 -1.42
CA THR A 38 -62.05 -26.22 -0.79
C THR A 38 -63.52 -26.01 -0.38
N ASN A 39 -64.47 -26.36 -1.26
CA ASN A 39 -65.92 -26.41 -0.95
C ASN A 39 -66.29 -27.50 0.10
N GLY A 40 -65.34 -27.91 0.94
CA GLY A 40 -65.45 -28.95 1.96
C GLY A 40 -64.57 -28.64 3.17
N PRO A 41 -64.73 -29.38 4.29
CA PRO A 41 -63.97 -29.12 5.51
C PRO A 41 -62.47 -29.28 5.28
N PHE A 42 -61.68 -28.32 5.75
CA PHE A 42 -60.22 -28.44 5.78
C PHE A 42 -59.85 -29.64 6.67
N THR A 43 -59.34 -30.72 6.08
CA THR A 43 -59.07 -31.96 6.81
C THR A 43 -57.64 -31.99 7.35
N VAL A 44 -57.40 -32.83 8.37
CA VAL A 44 -56.04 -33.09 8.88
C VAL A 44 -55.14 -33.68 7.77
N ARG A 45 -55.72 -34.36 6.78
CA ARG A 45 -54.97 -34.91 5.65
C ARG A 45 -54.50 -33.83 4.68
N THR A 46 -55.38 -32.88 4.33
CA THR A 46 -55.00 -31.73 3.53
C THR A 46 -53.93 -30.89 4.22
N LEU A 47 -53.90 -30.84 5.55
CA LEU A 47 -52.80 -30.22 6.30
C LEU A 47 -51.47 -30.95 6.14
N LEU A 48 -51.45 -32.26 6.30
CA LEU A 48 -50.21 -33.04 6.12
C LEU A 48 -49.61 -32.88 4.72
N ASP A 49 -50.45 -32.61 3.72
CA ASP A 49 -50.07 -32.47 2.32
C ASP A 49 -49.57 -31.05 1.96
N LEU A 50 -49.65 -30.08 2.87
CA LEU A 50 -49.15 -28.71 2.63
C LEU A 50 -47.64 -28.59 2.86
N ASP A 51 -47.02 -27.74 2.05
CA ASP A 51 -45.60 -27.46 2.09
C ASP A 51 -45.20 -26.61 3.30
N THR A 52 -43.98 -26.80 3.81
CA THR A 52 -43.38 -25.98 4.89
C THR A 52 -43.53 -24.45 4.72
N PRO A 53 -43.35 -23.84 3.53
CA PRO A 53 -43.57 -22.40 3.32
C PRO A 53 -44.99 -21.91 3.65
N PHE A 54 -46.01 -22.77 3.52
CA PHE A 54 -47.37 -22.42 3.92
C PHE A 54 -47.43 -22.13 5.42
N TYR A 55 -46.88 -23.04 6.21
CA TYR A 55 -46.82 -22.92 7.66
C TYR A 55 -45.97 -21.73 8.09
N ASP A 56 -44.80 -21.53 7.47
CA ASP A 56 -43.95 -20.37 7.73
C ASP A 56 -44.71 -19.05 7.48
N THR A 57 -45.51 -18.97 6.41
CA THR A 57 -46.32 -17.77 6.10
C THR A 57 -47.42 -17.57 7.15
N LEU A 58 -48.04 -18.65 7.61
CA LEU A 58 -49.12 -18.63 8.59
C LEU A 58 -48.60 -18.18 9.97
N ILE A 59 -47.44 -18.70 10.38
CA ILE A 59 -46.73 -18.29 11.60
C ILE A 59 -46.30 -16.83 11.51
N ALA A 60 -45.75 -16.39 10.37
CA ALA A 60 -45.42 -14.99 10.14
C ALA A 60 -46.65 -14.08 10.24
N ALA A 61 -47.77 -14.45 9.61
CA ALA A 61 -49.02 -13.71 9.67
C ALA A 61 -49.57 -13.61 11.11
N LEU A 62 -49.51 -14.72 11.87
CA LEU A 62 -49.92 -14.77 13.27
C LEU A 62 -49.05 -13.86 14.15
N LEU A 63 -47.72 -13.99 14.09
CA LEU A 63 -46.79 -13.17 14.87
C LEU A 63 -46.91 -11.69 14.49
N THR A 64 -47.01 -11.39 13.20
CA THR A 64 -47.14 -10.02 12.72
C THR A 64 -48.45 -9.38 13.21
N SER A 65 -49.55 -10.13 13.32
CA SER A 65 -50.83 -9.62 13.82
C SER A 65 -50.77 -9.07 15.25
N TYR A 66 -49.81 -9.53 16.05
CA TYR A 66 -49.58 -9.10 17.44
C TYR A 66 -48.39 -8.14 17.61
N GLU A 67 -47.87 -7.56 16.51
CA GLU A 67 -46.74 -6.63 16.53
C GLU A 67 -46.91 -5.42 17.47
N GLN A 68 -48.13 -5.01 17.76
CA GLN A 68 -48.38 -3.86 18.63
C GLN A 68 -48.31 -4.20 20.12
N ASN A 69 -48.36 -5.50 20.49
CA ASN A 69 -48.42 -5.96 21.87
C ASN A 69 -47.26 -6.92 22.19
N GLU A 70 -46.13 -6.37 22.64
CA GLU A 70 -44.91 -7.13 22.94
C GLU A 70 -45.13 -8.29 23.94
N SER A 71 -45.98 -8.10 24.95
CA SER A 71 -46.27 -9.15 25.94
C SER A 71 -47.00 -10.35 25.35
N VAL A 72 -47.97 -10.11 24.46
CA VAL A 72 -48.74 -11.17 23.79
C VAL A 72 -47.85 -11.86 22.76
N PHE A 73 -47.03 -11.08 22.05
CA PHE A 73 -46.03 -11.61 21.12
C PHE A 73 -45.06 -12.58 21.83
N ASP A 74 -44.53 -12.20 22.99
CA ASP A 74 -43.60 -13.05 23.76
C ASP A 74 -44.25 -14.32 24.32
N GLN A 75 -45.50 -14.23 24.77
CA GLN A 75 -46.26 -15.42 25.19
C GLN A 75 -46.51 -16.37 24.02
N LEU A 76 -46.86 -15.84 22.84
CA LEU A 76 -47.12 -16.62 21.65
C LEU A 76 -45.84 -17.27 21.11
N MET A 77 -44.72 -16.54 21.11
CA MET A 77 -43.40 -17.08 20.82
C MET A 77 -43.03 -18.24 21.76
N GLY A 78 -43.21 -18.07 23.08
CA GLY A 78 -42.92 -19.12 24.06
C GLY A 78 -43.72 -20.40 23.78
N ARG A 79 -45.01 -20.26 23.49
CA ARG A 79 -45.87 -21.41 23.12
C ARG A 79 -45.43 -22.07 21.82
N LEU A 80 -45.03 -21.30 20.81
CA LEU A 80 -44.53 -21.87 19.55
C LEU A 80 -43.21 -22.64 19.75
N ILE A 81 -42.34 -22.18 20.66
CA ILE A 81 -41.11 -22.91 21.02
C ILE A 81 -41.44 -24.24 21.71
N ASP A 82 -42.38 -24.23 22.64
CA ASP A 82 -42.72 -25.40 23.46
C ASP A 82 -43.56 -26.43 22.68
N GLU A 83 -44.51 -25.97 21.86
CA GLU A 83 -45.50 -26.82 21.20
C GLU A 83 -45.13 -27.20 19.75
N CYS A 84 -44.30 -26.40 19.05
CA CYS A 84 -44.02 -26.54 17.61
C CYS A 84 -42.52 -26.40 17.23
N PRO A 85 -41.57 -27.09 17.88
CA PRO A 85 -40.13 -26.80 17.71
C PRO A 85 -39.56 -27.16 16.32
N LYS A 86 -40.12 -28.13 15.59
CA LYS A 86 -39.62 -28.51 14.25
C LYS A 86 -40.25 -27.67 13.14
N LEU A 87 -41.51 -27.28 13.31
CA LEU A 87 -42.19 -26.33 12.42
C LEU A 87 -41.64 -24.90 12.58
N CYS A 88 -41.36 -24.48 13.82
CA CYS A 88 -40.82 -23.18 14.19
C CYS A 88 -39.44 -23.31 14.84
N PRO A 89 -38.36 -23.47 14.06
CA PRO A 89 -37.01 -23.41 14.60
C PRO A 89 -36.78 -22.10 15.36
N ILE A 90 -36.12 -22.17 16.52
CA ILE A 90 -35.93 -21.03 17.43
C ILE A 90 -35.20 -19.86 16.74
N GLU A 91 -34.36 -20.18 15.75
CA GLU A 91 -33.67 -19.21 14.91
C GLU A 91 -34.65 -18.31 14.15
N LYS A 92 -35.70 -18.87 13.55
CA LYS A 92 -36.72 -18.10 12.85
C LYS A 92 -37.53 -17.22 13.80
N LEU A 93 -37.90 -17.76 14.97
CA LEU A 93 -38.64 -17.02 15.99
C LEU A 93 -37.85 -15.82 16.52
N ILE A 94 -36.56 -16.00 16.75
CA ILE A 94 -35.65 -14.91 17.11
C ILE A 94 -35.61 -13.85 16.01
N LEU A 95 -35.59 -14.23 14.73
CA LEU A 95 -35.63 -13.26 13.62
C LEU A 95 -36.94 -12.49 13.56
N TYR A 96 -38.10 -13.12 13.79
CA TYR A 96 -39.37 -12.40 13.89
C TYR A 96 -39.36 -11.39 15.05
N LYS A 97 -38.77 -11.75 16.19
CA LYS A 97 -38.61 -10.83 17.32
C LYS A 97 -37.62 -9.70 17.02
N VAL A 98 -36.55 -9.97 16.29
CA VAL A 98 -35.64 -8.92 15.79
C VAL A 98 -36.38 -7.97 14.85
N ASP A 99 -37.14 -8.49 13.89
CA ASP A 99 -37.91 -7.68 12.94
C ASP A 99 -38.96 -6.81 13.64
N LEU A 100 -39.56 -7.31 14.72
CA LEU A 100 -40.42 -6.54 15.60
C LEU A 100 -39.68 -5.33 16.20
N PHE A 101 -38.46 -5.52 16.70
CA PHE A 101 -37.63 -4.43 17.24
C PHE A 101 -37.12 -3.46 16.18
N LEU A 102 -36.98 -3.90 14.92
CA LEU A 102 -36.60 -3.04 13.79
C LEU A 102 -37.71 -2.06 13.39
N LYS A 103 -38.98 -2.44 13.57
CA LYS A 103 -40.11 -1.60 13.19
C LYS A 103 -40.27 -0.41 14.15
N PRO A 104 -40.54 0.81 13.62
CA PRO A 104 -40.81 1.97 14.46
C PRO A 104 -42.06 1.71 15.31
N SER A 105 -42.01 2.05 16.60
CA SER A 105 -43.16 1.94 17.50
C SER A 105 -44.33 2.74 16.92
N SER A 106 -45.51 2.13 16.82
CA SER A 106 -46.73 2.79 16.31
C SER A 106 -47.18 3.98 17.19
N LEU A 107 -46.63 4.13 18.40
CA LEU A 107 -46.85 5.29 19.27
C LEU A 107 -46.03 6.55 18.88
N SER A 108 -45.12 6.47 17.91
CA SER A 108 -44.12 7.53 17.64
C SER A 108 -44.46 8.48 16.48
N THR A 109 -45.72 8.57 16.05
CA THR A 109 -46.13 9.42 14.90
C THR A 109 -46.22 10.92 15.20
N THR A 110 -45.95 11.37 16.42
CA THR A 110 -45.98 12.80 16.76
C THR A 110 -44.72 13.21 17.50
N THR A 111 -43.86 13.98 16.83
CA THR A 111 -42.65 14.69 17.31
C THR A 111 -41.35 13.89 17.44
N THR A 112 -40.45 14.13 16.47
CA THR A 112 -39.04 13.73 16.44
C THR A 112 -38.30 14.42 17.60
N THR A 113 -38.26 13.77 18.75
CA THR A 113 -37.45 14.22 19.90
C THR A 113 -36.24 13.30 20.07
N THR A 114 -35.15 13.80 20.63
CA THR A 114 -33.93 13.02 20.95
C THR A 114 -34.21 11.75 21.75
N GLN A 115 -35.33 11.73 22.48
CA GLN A 115 -35.80 10.59 23.26
C GLN A 115 -36.24 9.41 22.38
N THR A 116 -36.87 9.66 21.23
CA THR A 116 -37.31 8.62 20.29
C THR A 116 -36.15 7.86 19.66
N ILE A 117 -35.02 8.55 19.41
CA ILE A 117 -33.80 7.93 18.87
C ILE A 117 -33.13 7.03 19.93
N ASN A 118 -33.08 7.48 21.19
CA ASN A 118 -32.52 6.69 22.27
C ASN A 118 -33.34 5.42 22.56
N ASP A 119 -34.67 5.51 22.53
CA ASP A 119 -35.55 4.34 22.69
C ASP A 119 -35.35 3.34 21.54
N GLN A 120 -35.18 3.84 20.31
CA GLN A 120 -34.88 3.00 19.16
C GLN A 120 -33.49 2.33 19.27
N HIS A 121 -32.46 3.06 19.71
CA HIS A 121 -31.14 2.48 19.97
C HIS A 121 -31.21 1.38 21.03
N GLN A 122 -32.00 1.56 22.09
CA GLN A 122 -32.17 0.53 23.12
C GLN A 122 -32.85 -0.73 22.57
N ARG A 123 -33.90 -0.59 21.75
CA ARG A 123 -34.54 -1.71 21.06
C ARG A 123 -33.57 -2.43 20.12
N LEU A 124 -32.78 -1.69 19.37
CA LEU A 124 -31.76 -2.26 18.47
C LEU A 124 -30.65 -2.99 19.24
N LYS A 125 -30.25 -2.51 20.43
CA LYS A 125 -29.33 -3.24 21.31
C LYS A 125 -29.91 -4.57 21.77
N GLN A 126 -31.18 -4.60 22.17
CA GLN A 126 -31.88 -5.83 22.54
C GLN A 126 -32.00 -6.79 21.34
N ALA A 127 -32.37 -6.27 20.17
CA ALA A 127 -32.40 -7.03 18.93
C ALA A 127 -31.04 -7.64 18.59
N CYS A 128 -29.96 -6.87 18.73
CA CYS A 128 -28.59 -7.33 18.51
C CYS A 128 -28.19 -8.45 19.48
N GLN A 129 -28.56 -8.36 20.76
CA GLN A 129 -28.33 -9.43 21.74
C GLN A 129 -29.03 -10.73 21.36
N LEU A 130 -30.27 -10.66 20.87
CA LEU A 130 -31.01 -11.82 20.38
C LEU A 130 -30.40 -12.37 19.09
N TYR A 131 -30.06 -11.51 18.14
CA TYR A 131 -29.44 -11.90 16.87
C TYR A 131 -28.12 -12.64 17.10
N LYS A 132 -27.31 -12.20 18.06
CA LYS A 132 -26.05 -12.87 18.45
C LYS A 132 -26.26 -14.30 18.93
N GLN A 133 -27.45 -14.69 19.38
CA GLN A 133 -27.70 -16.07 19.80
C GLN A 133 -27.71 -17.04 18.61
N VAL A 134 -28.08 -16.56 17.41
CA VAL A 134 -28.35 -17.37 16.21
C VAL A 134 -27.52 -16.98 14.99
N CYS A 135 -26.54 -16.08 15.15
CA CYS A 135 -25.73 -15.54 14.05
C CYS A 135 -24.82 -16.59 13.35
N ASP A 136 -24.66 -17.77 13.92
CA ASP A 136 -23.99 -18.92 13.31
C ASP A 136 -24.79 -19.56 12.16
N ARG A 137 -26.12 -19.39 12.17
CA ARG A 137 -27.06 -20.05 11.23
C ARG A 137 -27.77 -19.08 10.29
N VAL A 138 -27.69 -17.78 10.56
CA VAL A 138 -28.42 -16.75 9.80
C VAL A 138 -27.45 -15.76 9.14
N ASN A 139 -27.86 -15.21 7.99
CA ASN A 139 -27.13 -14.15 7.29
C ASN A 139 -27.25 -12.81 8.03
N ILE A 140 -26.12 -12.30 8.54
CA ILE A 140 -26.03 -11.06 9.31
C ILE A 140 -26.05 -9.77 8.47
N THR A 141 -25.90 -9.86 7.15
CA THR A 141 -25.60 -8.71 6.27
C THR A 141 -26.69 -7.63 6.32
N SER A 142 -27.96 -8.03 6.22
CA SER A 142 -29.09 -7.08 6.22
C SER A 142 -29.20 -6.35 7.56
N PHE A 143 -29.10 -7.07 8.67
CA PHE A 143 -29.17 -6.50 10.01
C PHE A 143 -27.96 -5.61 10.32
N ALA A 144 -26.77 -5.98 9.85
CA ALA A 144 -25.58 -5.12 9.94
C ALA A 144 -25.78 -3.79 9.19
N MET A 145 -26.32 -3.79 7.97
CA MET A 145 -26.62 -2.55 7.25
C MET A 145 -27.67 -1.68 7.96
N THR A 146 -28.63 -2.29 8.65
CA THR A 146 -29.57 -1.57 9.51
C THR A 146 -28.85 -0.88 10.66
N LEU A 147 -27.96 -1.58 11.38
CA LEU A 147 -27.16 -0.99 12.47
C LEU A 147 -26.28 0.16 11.97
N TYR A 148 -25.71 0.04 10.77
CA TYR A 148 -24.95 1.11 10.12
C TYR A 148 -25.81 2.36 9.87
N THR A 149 -27.04 2.17 9.37
CA THR A 149 -28.00 3.27 9.09
C THR A 149 -28.35 4.04 10.36
N TYR A 150 -28.46 3.34 11.51
CA TYR A 150 -28.68 3.95 12.82
C TYR A 150 -27.39 4.44 13.51
N ARG A 151 -26.24 4.41 12.83
CA ARG A 151 -24.93 4.83 13.35
C ARG A 151 -24.47 4.06 14.62
N MET A 152 -24.90 2.80 14.77
CA MET A 152 -24.55 1.92 15.89
C MET A 152 -23.35 1.03 15.55
N TYR A 153 -22.17 1.65 15.42
CA TYR A 153 -20.97 0.98 14.89
C TYR A 153 -20.39 -0.08 15.83
N ASP A 154 -20.43 0.15 17.16
CA ASP A 154 -19.90 -0.79 18.14
C ASP A 154 -20.74 -2.07 18.17
N GLU A 155 -22.08 -1.96 18.13
CA GLU A 155 -22.96 -3.12 18.06
C GLU A 155 -22.82 -3.88 16.74
N LEU A 156 -22.58 -3.15 15.64
CA LEU A 156 -22.36 -3.71 14.31
C LEU A 156 -21.08 -4.54 14.24
N LEU A 157 -19.96 -4.00 14.74
CA LEU A 157 -18.67 -4.70 14.75
C LEU A 157 -18.70 -5.88 15.72
N ASP A 158 -19.27 -5.69 16.91
CA ASP A 158 -19.41 -6.76 17.90
C ASP A 158 -20.29 -7.92 17.37
N LEU A 159 -21.35 -7.62 16.61
CA LEU A 159 -22.14 -8.63 15.93
C LEU A 159 -21.31 -9.43 14.91
N CYS A 160 -20.55 -8.74 14.04
CA CYS A 160 -19.76 -9.37 12.98
C CYS A 160 -18.65 -10.26 13.57
N VAL A 161 -17.94 -9.77 14.59
CA VAL A 161 -16.88 -10.52 15.29
C VAL A 161 -17.44 -11.71 16.08
N THR A 162 -18.59 -11.53 16.74
CA THR A 162 -19.29 -12.63 17.43
C THR A 162 -19.73 -13.70 16.44
N ALA A 163 -20.29 -13.30 15.28
CA ALA A 163 -20.68 -14.22 14.23
C ALA A 163 -19.49 -14.99 13.64
N GLY A 164 -18.37 -14.30 13.38
CA GLY A 164 -17.12 -14.91 12.93
C GLY A 164 -16.61 -15.96 13.93
N SER A 165 -16.52 -15.60 15.21
CA SER A 165 -16.07 -16.49 16.29
C SER A 165 -16.96 -17.73 16.47
N LYS A 166 -18.28 -17.60 16.30
CA LYS A 166 -19.21 -18.74 16.41
C LYS A 166 -19.18 -19.66 15.19
N ARG A 167 -19.02 -19.11 13.98
CA ARG A 167 -18.95 -19.91 12.74
C ARG A 167 -17.61 -20.62 12.57
N ASP A 168 -16.54 -20.08 13.14
CA ASP A 168 -15.20 -20.66 13.12
C ASP A 168 -14.49 -20.58 14.49
N PRO A 169 -14.90 -21.41 15.49
CA PRO A 169 -14.32 -21.37 16.84
C PRO A 169 -12.84 -21.78 16.90
N CYS A 170 -12.35 -22.52 15.89
CA CYS A 170 -11.00 -23.05 15.86
C CYS A 170 -10.06 -22.24 14.95
N ASN A 171 -10.49 -21.09 14.44
CA ASN A 171 -9.71 -20.26 13.51
C ASN A 171 -9.20 -21.01 12.27
N GLN A 172 -9.97 -21.98 11.77
CA GLN A 172 -9.62 -22.75 10.58
C GLN A 172 -9.55 -21.86 9.33
N ALA A 173 -10.42 -20.86 9.22
CA ALA A 173 -10.39 -19.90 8.11
C ALA A 173 -9.08 -19.11 8.08
N LEU A 174 -8.57 -18.72 9.24
CA LEU A 174 -7.31 -17.99 9.38
C LEU A 174 -6.11 -18.88 9.03
N ASN A 175 -6.11 -20.13 9.51
CA ASN A 175 -5.04 -21.09 9.21
C ASN A 175 -5.02 -21.46 7.71
N TYR A 176 -6.20 -21.59 7.09
CA TYR A 176 -6.33 -21.74 5.65
C TYR A 176 -5.79 -20.51 4.91
N TYR A 177 -6.15 -19.29 5.34
CA TYR A 177 -5.62 -18.06 4.74
C TYR A 177 -4.09 -18.03 4.74
N TYR A 178 -3.44 -18.45 5.84
CA TYR A 178 -1.98 -18.51 5.97
C TYR A 178 -1.30 -19.71 5.30
N GLY A 179 -2.05 -20.51 4.52
CA GLY A 179 -1.51 -21.68 3.83
C GLY A 179 -1.03 -22.80 4.77
N GLN A 180 -1.57 -22.86 5.99
CA GLN A 180 -1.26 -23.91 6.97
C GLN A 180 -2.14 -25.15 6.81
N LEU A 181 -3.21 -25.04 6.03
CA LEU A 181 -4.16 -26.11 5.74
C LEU A 181 -4.17 -26.35 4.23
N ASP A 182 -4.43 -27.60 3.83
CA ASP A 182 -4.55 -27.98 2.43
C ASP A 182 -5.79 -27.36 1.77
N ASP A 183 -5.79 -27.25 0.45
CA ASP A 183 -6.90 -26.75 -0.38
C ASP A 183 -8.08 -27.74 -0.49
N GLN A 184 -8.50 -28.31 0.64
CA GLN A 184 -9.69 -29.14 0.71
C GLN A 184 -10.95 -28.27 0.74
N GLN A 185 -12.00 -28.72 0.03
CA GLN A 185 -13.29 -28.01 -0.05
C GLN A 185 -13.84 -27.61 1.33
N GLN A 186 -13.68 -28.48 2.34
CA GLN A 186 -14.09 -28.19 3.71
C GLN A 186 -13.48 -26.89 4.27
N TYR A 187 -12.20 -26.62 4.02
CA TYR A 187 -11.52 -25.42 4.54
C TYR A 187 -11.87 -24.17 3.72
N VAL A 188 -12.10 -24.34 2.42
CA VAL A 188 -12.65 -23.28 1.55
C VAL A 188 -14.01 -22.84 2.05
N ASP A 189 -14.90 -23.79 2.38
CA ASP A 189 -16.24 -23.51 2.89
C ASP A 189 -16.20 -22.79 4.24
N VAL A 190 -15.29 -23.17 5.14
CA VAL A 190 -15.11 -22.48 6.44
C VAL A 190 -14.59 -21.06 6.22
N TYR A 191 -13.62 -20.88 5.32
CA TYR A 191 -13.10 -19.56 4.96
C TYR A 191 -14.19 -18.64 4.39
N GLN A 192 -14.99 -19.15 3.45
CA GLN A 192 -16.09 -18.40 2.85
C GLN A 192 -17.13 -18.00 3.91
N ARG A 193 -17.59 -18.94 4.73
CA ARG A 193 -18.57 -18.67 5.80
C ARG A 193 -18.10 -17.64 6.83
N ARG A 194 -16.81 -17.62 7.16
CA ARG A 194 -16.22 -16.57 8.02
C ARG A 194 -16.06 -15.24 7.28
N SER A 195 -15.69 -15.27 6.00
CA SER A 195 -15.58 -14.07 5.16
C SER A 195 -16.92 -13.35 5.00
N GLU A 196 -18.01 -14.09 4.84
CA GLU A 196 -19.37 -13.53 4.76
C GLU A 196 -19.74 -12.70 6.01
N CYS A 197 -19.21 -13.03 7.19
CA CYS A 197 -19.46 -12.26 8.41
C CYS A 197 -18.90 -10.84 8.38
N TYR A 198 -17.95 -10.57 7.48
CA TYR A 198 -17.33 -9.25 7.38
C TYR A 198 -17.70 -8.54 6.08
N GLN A 199 -18.51 -9.17 5.21
CA GLN A 199 -18.86 -8.61 3.91
C GLN A 199 -19.55 -7.24 4.04
N SER A 200 -20.50 -7.10 4.96
CA SER A 200 -21.16 -5.82 5.24
C SER A 200 -20.17 -4.74 5.68
N LEU A 201 -19.10 -5.09 6.41
CA LEU A 201 -18.07 -4.12 6.80
C LEU A 201 -17.27 -3.65 5.61
N ILE A 202 -16.91 -4.57 4.70
CA ILE A 202 -16.22 -4.23 3.45
C ILE A 202 -17.11 -3.38 2.55
N ASP A 203 -18.39 -3.68 2.44
CA ASP A 203 -19.35 -2.89 1.67
C ASP A 203 -19.49 -1.47 2.24
N ILE A 204 -19.51 -1.33 3.58
CA ILE A 204 -19.47 -0.02 4.26
C ILE A 204 -18.17 0.71 3.96
N LEU A 205 -17.01 0.06 4.07
CA LEU A 205 -15.71 0.66 3.73
C LEU A 205 -15.66 1.14 2.28
N GLU A 206 -16.21 0.37 1.35
CA GLU A 206 -16.29 0.74 -0.06
C GLU A 206 -17.19 1.96 -0.27
N SER A 207 -18.34 2.01 0.41
CA SER A 207 -19.24 3.17 0.35
C SER A 207 -18.60 4.45 0.91
N LEU A 208 -17.85 4.33 2.02
CA LEU A 208 -17.12 5.44 2.63
C LEU A 208 -15.95 5.89 1.75
N TYR A 209 -15.28 4.96 1.08
CA TYR A 209 -14.21 5.25 0.14
C TYR A 209 -14.69 6.02 -1.07
N GLN A 210 -15.81 5.60 -1.68
CA GLN A 210 -16.41 6.29 -2.81
C GLN A 210 -16.83 7.72 -2.43
N ARG A 211 -17.43 7.89 -1.25
CA ARG A 211 -17.80 9.21 -0.71
C ARG A 211 -16.60 10.13 -0.50
N ASP A 212 -15.49 9.60 0.03
CA ASP A 212 -14.27 10.40 0.25
C ASP A 212 -13.55 10.75 -1.08
N GLY A 213 -13.75 9.97 -2.14
CA GLY A 213 -13.20 10.22 -3.48
C GLY A 213 -13.96 11.31 -4.25
N ASP A 214 -15.28 11.34 -4.11
CA ASP A 214 -16.12 12.44 -4.61
C ASP A 214 -15.97 13.63 -3.66
N ASN A 215 -15.02 14.53 -3.94
CA ASN A 215 -14.74 15.79 -3.21
C ASN A 215 -15.93 16.77 -3.09
N VAL A 216 -17.16 16.34 -3.34
CA VAL A 216 -18.38 17.13 -3.32
C VAL A 216 -18.93 17.13 -1.89
N LEU A 217 -18.54 18.18 -1.17
CA LEU A 217 -19.12 18.62 0.10
C LEU A 217 -18.73 17.76 1.31
N LYS A 218 -17.64 18.17 1.98
CA LYS A 218 -17.51 17.97 3.43
C LYS A 218 -18.62 18.75 4.14
N THR A 219 -19.84 18.22 4.12
CA THR A 219 -20.85 18.61 5.10
C THR A 219 -20.31 18.11 6.43
N ASN A 220 -20.15 19.04 7.39
CA ASN A 220 -19.76 18.75 8.78
C ASN A 220 -20.90 18.01 9.52
N ASP A 221 -21.40 16.92 8.94
CA ASP A 221 -22.67 16.30 9.32
C ASP A 221 -22.47 15.15 10.31
N GLY A 222 -21.49 15.27 11.21
CA GLY A 222 -21.16 14.26 12.24
C GLY A 222 -21.08 12.83 11.71
N SER A 223 -20.77 12.67 10.42
CA SER A 223 -20.82 11.41 9.71
C SER A 223 -19.47 10.72 9.87
N LEU A 224 -19.51 9.41 10.16
CA LEU A 224 -18.31 8.62 10.36
C LEU A 224 -17.40 8.73 9.14
N THR A 225 -16.15 9.12 9.37
CA THR A 225 -15.13 9.16 8.31
C THR A 225 -14.57 7.78 8.06
N LEU A 226 -14.02 7.54 6.86
CA LEU A 226 -13.36 6.27 6.54
C LEU A 226 -12.27 5.92 7.57
N ASN A 227 -11.46 6.91 7.96
CA ASN A 227 -10.36 6.70 8.91
C ASN A 227 -10.85 6.35 10.33
N GLU A 228 -11.98 6.92 10.77
CA GLU A 228 -12.58 6.55 12.05
C GLU A 228 -13.12 5.12 12.01
N PHE A 229 -13.82 4.74 10.93
CA PHE A 229 -14.34 3.37 10.81
C PHE A 229 -13.22 2.32 10.77
N VAL A 230 -12.13 2.59 10.04
CA VAL A 230 -10.94 1.73 10.04
C VAL A 230 -10.35 1.59 11.44
N ARG A 231 -10.25 2.67 12.23
CA ARG A 231 -9.77 2.60 13.62
C ARG A 231 -10.72 1.80 14.52
N HIS A 232 -12.04 1.96 14.35
CA HIS A 232 -13.02 1.14 15.06
C HIS A 232 -12.89 -0.35 14.71
N CYS A 233 -12.67 -0.71 13.44
CA CYS A 233 -12.42 -2.10 13.07
C CYS A 233 -11.16 -2.64 13.75
N LEU A 234 -10.08 -1.85 13.77
CA LEU A 234 -8.79 -2.24 14.37
C LEU A 234 -8.79 -2.32 15.89
N SER A 235 -9.82 -1.81 16.59
CA SER A 235 -9.91 -1.92 18.05
C SER A 235 -10.47 -3.26 18.53
N TYR A 236 -11.04 -4.07 17.63
CA TYR A 236 -11.54 -5.40 17.96
C TYR A 236 -10.42 -6.44 17.89
N ASP A 237 -10.43 -7.40 18.81
CA ASP A 237 -9.42 -8.45 18.86
C ASP A 237 -9.79 -9.64 17.97
N ASP A 238 -9.73 -9.43 16.64
CA ASP A 238 -9.96 -10.49 15.66
C ASP A 238 -8.99 -10.37 14.47
N GLU A 239 -8.03 -11.31 14.42
CA GLU A 239 -6.99 -11.33 13.38
C GLU A 239 -7.60 -11.48 11.97
N PHE A 240 -8.68 -12.24 11.80
CA PHE A 240 -9.27 -12.45 10.47
C PHE A 240 -9.97 -11.19 9.92
N LEU A 241 -10.66 -10.43 10.78
CA LEU A 241 -11.17 -9.11 10.44
C LEU A 241 -10.02 -8.19 9.97
N HIS A 242 -8.91 -8.18 10.69
CA HIS A 242 -7.77 -7.34 10.36
C HIS A 242 -7.13 -7.75 9.04
N VAL A 243 -7.02 -9.06 8.76
CA VAL A 243 -6.58 -9.59 7.46
C VAL A 243 -7.47 -9.07 6.34
N LYS A 244 -8.80 -9.19 6.47
CA LYS A 244 -9.75 -8.70 5.45
C LYS A 244 -9.65 -7.20 5.23
N LEU A 245 -9.46 -6.44 6.31
CA LEU A 245 -9.27 -5.01 6.27
C LEU A 245 -7.96 -4.64 5.55
N PHE A 246 -6.84 -5.29 5.89
CA PHE A 246 -5.56 -5.04 5.24
C PHE A 246 -5.57 -5.45 3.77
N ASP A 247 -6.18 -6.58 3.41
CA ASP A 247 -6.36 -6.98 2.02
C ASP A 247 -7.11 -5.90 1.23
N TRP A 248 -8.22 -5.39 1.77
CA TRP A 248 -8.96 -4.30 1.14
C TRP A 248 -8.11 -3.02 1.02
N MET A 249 -7.41 -2.61 2.09
CA MET A 249 -6.57 -1.41 2.08
C MET A 249 -5.39 -1.51 1.09
N MET A 250 -4.76 -2.68 0.98
CA MET A 250 -3.68 -2.96 0.03
C MET A 250 -4.19 -2.88 -1.41
N ASN A 251 -5.37 -3.44 -1.69
CA ASN A 251 -6.01 -3.35 -3.00
C ASN A 251 -6.34 -1.91 -3.40
N LYS A 252 -6.68 -1.04 -2.43
CA LYS A 252 -6.89 0.40 -2.63
C LYS A 252 -5.60 1.24 -2.55
N GLN A 253 -4.43 0.61 -2.41
CA GLN A 253 -3.10 1.25 -2.34
C GLN A 253 -2.95 2.26 -1.17
N PHE A 254 -3.57 1.98 -0.02
CA PHE A 254 -3.48 2.83 1.17
C PHE A 254 -2.23 2.58 2.03
N ASN A 255 -1.07 2.45 1.40
CA ASN A 255 0.20 2.09 2.07
C ASN A 255 0.51 3.02 3.25
N GLU A 256 0.49 4.33 3.04
CA GLU A 256 0.77 5.31 4.10
C GLU A 256 -0.17 5.18 5.31
N LYS A 257 -1.45 4.86 5.07
CA LYS A 257 -2.41 4.63 6.15
C LYS A 257 -2.10 3.33 6.89
N ILE A 258 -1.82 2.24 6.18
CA ILE A 258 -1.44 0.96 6.80
C ILE A 258 -0.19 1.15 7.66
N LYS A 259 0.82 1.87 7.15
CA LYS A 259 2.04 2.22 7.90
C LYS A 259 1.73 2.96 9.19
N SER A 260 0.71 3.83 9.22
CA SER A 260 0.29 4.54 10.44
C SER A 260 -0.30 3.62 11.51
N TYR A 261 -0.90 2.50 11.12
CA TYR A 261 -1.55 1.54 12.02
C TYR A 261 -0.62 0.48 12.59
N ARG A 262 0.67 0.50 12.24
CA ARG A 262 1.67 -0.50 12.67
C ARG A 262 1.83 -0.69 14.19
N GLN A 263 1.45 0.31 14.98
CA GLN A 263 1.47 0.23 16.46
C GLN A 263 0.10 -0.07 17.08
N VAL A 264 -0.98 0.01 16.28
CA VAL A 264 -2.35 -0.14 16.76
C VAL A 264 -2.73 -1.61 16.90
N THR A 265 -2.19 -2.45 16.03
CA THR A 265 -2.56 -3.87 15.95
C THR A 265 -1.34 -4.77 15.90
N PRO A 266 -1.31 -5.88 16.67
CA PRO A 266 -0.22 -6.85 16.64
C PRO A 266 -0.23 -7.70 15.36
N TYR A 267 -1.35 -7.73 14.63
CA TYR A 267 -1.56 -8.68 13.52
C TYR A 267 -0.93 -8.25 12.19
N LEU A 268 -0.52 -6.98 12.06
CA LEU A 268 0.04 -6.45 10.83
C LEU A 268 1.36 -7.13 10.45
N GLU A 269 2.22 -7.44 11.43
CA GLU A 269 3.49 -8.13 11.18
C GLU A 269 3.28 -9.50 10.54
N ARG A 270 2.43 -10.33 11.14
CA ARG A 270 2.15 -11.68 10.64
C ARG A 270 1.51 -11.65 9.26
N PHE A 271 0.57 -10.73 9.04
CA PHE A 271 -0.03 -10.48 7.73
C PHE A 271 1.03 -10.14 6.66
N ILE A 272 1.90 -9.16 6.93
CA ILE A 272 2.91 -8.72 5.96
C ILE A 272 3.96 -9.81 5.69
N ARG A 273 4.46 -10.49 6.73
CA ARG A 273 5.40 -11.61 6.57
C ARG A 273 4.82 -12.72 5.67
N TYR A 274 3.53 -12.99 5.79
CA TYR A 274 2.87 -13.95 4.92
C TYR A 274 2.72 -13.44 3.48
N ARG A 275 2.28 -12.20 3.30
CA ARG A 275 2.16 -11.57 1.97
C ARG A 275 3.48 -11.52 1.22
N LEU A 276 4.60 -11.25 1.92
CA LEU A 276 5.95 -11.29 1.34
C LEU A 276 6.30 -12.69 0.79
N LYS A 277 5.94 -13.75 1.51
CA LYS A 277 6.12 -15.13 1.06
C LYS A 277 5.26 -15.45 -0.15
N LEU A 278 3.99 -15.06 -0.12
CA LEU A 278 3.05 -15.30 -1.22
C LEU A 278 3.48 -14.63 -2.53
N THR A 279 3.99 -13.40 -2.46
CA THR A 279 4.39 -12.64 -3.64
C THR A 279 5.82 -12.93 -4.09
N ASN A 280 6.53 -13.86 -3.42
CA ASN A 280 7.96 -14.11 -3.63
C ASN A 280 8.77 -12.81 -3.65
N PHE A 281 8.43 -11.87 -2.75
CA PHE A 281 9.05 -10.55 -2.66
C PHE A 281 8.92 -9.66 -3.92
N ASN A 282 8.01 -9.93 -4.87
CA ASN A 282 7.94 -9.16 -6.12
C ASN A 282 6.89 -8.04 -6.15
N ASP A 283 6.05 -7.92 -5.12
CA ASP A 283 5.02 -6.89 -5.06
C ASP A 283 5.52 -5.64 -4.30
N TYR A 284 5.78 -4.56 -5.03
CA TYR A 284 6.19 -3.26 -4.47
C TYR A 284 5.28 -2.77 -3.34
N ILE A 285 3.96 -2.93 -3.46
CA ILE A 285 3.00 -2.44 -2.47
C ILE A 285 3.25 -3.14 -1.12
N THR A 286 3.46 -4.46 -1.16
CA THR A 286 3.79 -5.26 0.03
C THR A 286 5.15 -4.91 0.60
N LEU A 287 6.17 -4.73 -0.24
CA LEU A 287 7.54 -4.38 0.19
C LEU A 287 7.58 -3.00 0.88
N ASP A 288 6.89 -2.01 0.32
CA ASP A 288 6.83 -0.64 0.84
C ASP A 288 6.21 -0.59 2.25
N VAL A 289 5.12 -1.32 2.48
CA VAL A 289 4.53 -1.46 3.82
C VAL A 289 5.45 -2.28 4.75
N ALA A 290 6.12 -3.31 4.23
CA ALA A 290 7.02 -4.16 5.02
C ALA A 290 8.20 -3.41 5.62
N ILE A 291 8.79 -2.43 4.90
CA ILE A 291 9.86 -1.59 5.44
C ILE A 291 9.43 -0.96 6.76
N ALA A 292 8.28 -0.28 6.77
CA ALA A 292 7.79 0.43 7.96
C ALA A 292 7.44 -0.52 9.12
N VAL A 293 6.92 -1.72 8.82
CA VAL A 293 6.57 -2.71 9.84
C VAL A 293 7.82 -3.32 10.46
N LEU A 294 8.79 -3.76 9.65
CA LEU A 294 10.02 -4.40 10.13
C LEU A 294 10.92 -3.43 10.89
N GLN A 295 10.90 -2.14 10.54
CA GLN A 295 11.57 -1.08 11.32
C GLN A 295 11.05 -1.00 12.76
N VAL A 296 9.74 -1.19 12.99
CA VAL A 296 9.15 -1.18 14.34
C VAL A 296 9.44 -2.46 15.10
N VAL A 297 9.36 -3.60 14.42
CA VAL A 297 9.66 -4.93 14.99
C VAL A 297 11.16 -5.08 15.31
N LYS A 298 12.00 -4.28 14.65
CA LYS A 298 13.48 -4.32 14.72
C LYS A 298 14.09 -5.60 14.12
N ASP A 299 13.43 -6.18 13.13
CA ASP A 299 13.96 -7.29 12.33
C ASP A 299 14.84 -6.73 11.20
N TYR A 300 16.04 -6.28 11.56
CA TYR A 300 16.97 -5.61 10.67
C TYR A 300 17.53 -6.50 9.55
N THR A 301 17.60 -7.81 9.79
CA THR A 301 18.09 -8.78 8.81
C THR A 301 17.12 -8.91 7.64
N THR A 302 15.83 -9.15 7.94
CA THR A 302 14.80 -9.23 6.91
C THR A 302 14.61 -7.89 6.22
N LEU A 303 14.68 -6.79 6.97
CA LEU A 303 14.61 -5.44 6.41
C LEU A 303 15.72 -5.18 5.39
N CYS A 304 16.97 -5.52 5.72
CA CYS A 304 18.10 -5.36 4.79
C CYS A 304 17.88 -6.19 3.52
N GLN A 305 17.44 -7.45 3.64
CA GLN A 305 17.13 -8.30 2.48
C GLN A 305 16.05 -7.68 1.57
N ILE A 306 14.99 -7.12 2.16
CA ILE A 306 13.93 -6.42 1.40
C ILE A 306 14.46 -5.18 0.70
N LEU A 307 15.30 -4.38 1.36
CA LEU A 307 15.92 -3.21 0.75
C LEU A 307 16.81 -3.59 -0.44
N LEU A 308 17.60 -4.66 -0.31
CA LEU A 308 18.42 -5.18 -1.41
C LEU A 308 17.54 -5.66 -2.58
N HIS A 309 16.43 -6.34 -2.29
CA HIS A 309 15.49 -6.76 -3.33
C HIS A 309 14.81 -5.57 -4.02
N LEU A 310 14.44 -4.53 -3.28
CA LEU A 310 13.86 -3.29 -3.84
C LEU A 310 14.83 -2.52 -4.74
N ILE A 311 16.12 -2.55 -4.43
CA ILE A 311 17.15 -1.93 -5.26
C ILE A 311 17.20 -2.60 -6.64
N ASP A 312 17.07 -3.93 -6.68
CA ASP A 312 17.15 -4.73 -7.90
C ASP A 312 15.78 -4.88 -8.61
N LEU A 313 14.68 -4.47 -7.95
CA LEU A 313 13.33 -4.58 -8.49
C LEU A 313 13.13 -3.63 -9.69
N LEU A 314 12.74 -4.21 -10.83
CA LEU A 314 12.37 -3.49 -12.05
C LEU A 314 10.90 -3.06 -12.02
N ASP A 315 10.56 -2.16 -11.09
CA ASP A 315 9.23 -1.55 -11.00
C ASP A 315 9.33 -0.04 -11.30
N PRO A 316 8.48 0.51 -12.18
CA PRO A 316 8.52 1.94 -12.52
C PRO A 316 8.18 2.87 -11.36
N ARG A 317 7.58 2.36 -10.28
CA ARG A 317 7.31 3.13 -9.05
C ARG A 317 8.55 3.35 -8.21
N VAL A 318 9.60 2.54 -8.40
CA VAL A 318 10.87 2.69 -7.71
C VAL A 318 11.78 3.55 -8.59
N THR A 319 12.13 4.75 -8.11
CA THR A 319 13.03 5.67 -8.83
C THR A 319 14.49 5.44 -8.44
N PHE A 320 15.43 6.03 -9.18
CA PHE A 320 16.85 6.00 -8.81
C PHE A 320 17.09 6.68 -7.45
N ALA A 321 16.34 7.73 -7.13
CA ALA A 321 16.41 8.39 -5.84
C ALA A 321 16.03 7.45 -4.70
N ASP A 322 14.94 6.66 -4.89
CA ASP A 322 14.52 5.67 -3.89
C ASP A 322 15.56 4.56 -3.72
N ARG A 323 16.14 4.05 -4.83
CA ARG A 323 17.22 3.05 -4.78
C ARG A 323 18.45 3.54 -4.04
N LEU A 324 18.83 4.80 -4.22
CA LEU A 324 19.92 5.42 -3.45
C LEU A 324 19.59 5.49 -1.95
N CYS A 325 18.37 5.86 -1.60
CA CYS A 325 17.91 5.88 -0.20
C CYS A 325 17.92 4.48 0.40
N TYR A 326 17.39 3.47 -0.29
CA TYR A 326 17.40 2.07 0.15
C TYR A 326 18.82 1.52 0.31
N LEU A 327 19.73 1.84 -0.60
CA LEU A 327 21.12 1.41 -0.52
C LEU A 327 21.86 2.05 0.65
N ALA A 328 21.63 3.35 0.90
CA ALA A 328 22.17 4.04 2.06
C ALA A 328 21.59 3.49 3.38
N GLU A 329 20.29 3.21 3.42
CA GLU A 329 19.62 2.63 4.58
C GLU A 329 20.11 1.21 4.86
N ALA A 330 20.23 0.35 3.84
CA ALA A 330 20.78 -1.00 3.97
C ALA A 330 22.22 -0.98 4.52
N LEU A 331 23.06 -0.07 4.01
CA LEU A 331 24.42 0.12 4.53
C LEU A 331 24.43 0.60 5.99
N GLN A 332 23.54 1.52 6.34
CA GLN A 332 23.41 2.00 7.72
C GLN A 332 22.97 0.87 8.66
N ILE A 333 22.01 0.06 8.26
CA ILE A 333 21.55 -1.11 9.02
C ILE A 333 22.73 -2.06 9.23
N ALA A 334 23.43 -2.47 8.16
CA ALA A 334 24.57 -3.37 8.25
C ALA A 334 25.67 -2.85 9.19
N ARG A 335 25.99 -1.55 9.11
CA ARG A 335 26.95 -0.91 10.02
C ARG A 335 26.46 -0.90 11.46
N SER A 336 25.19 -0.57 11.70
CA SER A 336 24.61 -0.53 13.04
C SER A 336 24.58 -1.91 13.70
N THR A 337 24.24 -2.96 12.94
CA THR A 337 24.29 -4.35 13.39
C THR A 337 25.72 -4.77 13.69
N SER A 338 26.68 -4.43 12.84
CA SER A 338 28.11 -4.70 13.09
C SER A 338 28.62 -4.02 14.37
N ALA A 339 28.21 -2.77 14.63
CA ALA A 339 28.59 -2.04 15.83
C ALA A 339 27.96 -2.64 17.09
N ALA A 340 26.70 -3.09 17.02
CA ALA A 340 26.02 -3.75 18.12
C ALA A 340 26.64 -5.11 18.49
N LEU A 341 27.15 -5.85 17.50
CA LEU A 341 27.91 -7.09 17.71
C LEU A 341 29.24 -6.83 18.44
N LEU A 342 29.90 -5.70 18.16
CA LEU A 342 31.17 -5.34 18.78
C LEU A 342 31.02 -4.86 20.23
N SER A 343 29.90 -4.22 20.57
CA SER A 343 29.62 -3.73 21.92
C SER A 343 29.09 -4.80 22.88
N THR A 344 28.45 -5.85 22.34
CA THR A 344 27.91 -6.95 23.15
C THR A 344 28.96 -8.05 23.29
N SER A 345 29.83 -7.92 24.29
CA SER A 345 30.81 -8.96 24.62
C SER A 345 30.10 -10.28 24.95
N GLN A 346 30.26 -11.27 24.06
CA GLN A 346 29.85 -12.66 24.25
C GLN A 346 28.34 -12.94 24.37
N GLN A 347 27.53 -12.82 23.30
CA GLN A 347 26.43 -13.78 23.08
C GLN A 347 26.14 -13.97 21.59
N ILE A 348 26.16 -15.25 21.17
CA ILE A 348 25.59 -15.86 19.96
C ILE A 348 25.73 -15.02 18.67
N LYS A 349 26.81 -15.27 17.92
CA LYS A 349 26.86 -14.92 16.49
C LYS A 349 25.74 -15.68 15.79
N SER A 350 24.60 -15.05 15.54
CA SER A 350 23.65 -15.61 14.58
C SER A 350 24.36 -15.58 13.21
N SER A 351 24.25 -16.66 12.43
CA SER A 351 24.89 -16.75 11.11
C SER A 351 24.44 -15.60 10.20
N SER A 352 23.19 -15.17 10.34
CA SER A 352 22.60 -14.03 9.64
C SER A 352 23.29 -12.69 9.91
N ASP A 353 23.66 -12.39 11.15
CA ASP A 353 24.26 -11.07 11.47
C ASP A 353 25.70 -10.98 10.97
N SER A 354 26.39 -12.12 10.90
CA SER A 354 27.72 -12.19 10.29
C SER A 354 27.69 -11.94 8.78
N GLN A 355 26.65 -12.44 8.08
CA GLN A 355 26.47 -12.20 6.64
C GLN A 355 26.26 -10.72 6.33
N LEU A 356 25.50 -10.00 7.16
CA LEU A 356 25.30 -8.55 6.98
C LEU A 356 26.60 -7.76 7.07
N THR A 357 27.53 -8.18 7.94
CA THR A 357 28.82 -7.50 8.11
C THR A 357 29.73 -7.72 6.90
N GLU A 358 29.68 -8.89 6.28
CA GLU A 358 30.43 -9.21 5.06
C GLU A 358 29.94 -8.40 3.84
N LEU A 359 28.66 -8.00 3.82
CA LEU A 359 28.09 -7.22 2.74
C LEU A 359 28.50 -5.73 2.75
N ILE A 360 29.00 -5.20 3.87
CA ILE A 360 29.38 -3.78 4.02
C ILE A 360 30.29 -3.29 2.89
N PRO A 361 31.45 -3.90 2.59
CA PRO A 361 32.33 -3.44 1.52
C PRO A 361 31.64 -3.41 0.16
N THR A 362 30.84 -4.43 -0.16
CA THR A 362 30.09 -4.52 -1.41
C THR A 362 29.04 -3.40 -1.52
N LEU A 363 28.32 -3.10 -0.43
CA LEU A 363 27.34 -2.01 -0.38
C LEU A 363 27.99 -0.64 -0.48
N GLU A 364 29.17 -0.46 0.14
CA GLU A 364 29.94 0.78 0.03
C GLU A 364 30.40 1.04 -1.41
N GLN A 365 30.95 0.02 -2.08
CA GLN A 365 31.36 0.13 -3.48
C GLN A 365 30.16 0.41 -4.39
N ARG A 366 29.04 -0.29 -4.17
CA ARG A 366 27.80 -0.07 -4.94
C ARG A 366 27.26 1.34 -4.73
N LEU A 367 27.31 1.86 -3.51
CA LEU A 367 26.86 3.23 -3.19
C LEU A 367 27.77 4.29 -3.83
N GLN A 368 29.08 4.08 -3.83
CA GLN A 368 30.03 4.96 -4.50
C GLN A 368 29.78 5.00 -6.01
N THR A 369 29.56 3.84 -6.63
CA THR A 369 29.22 3.72 -8.06
C THR A 369 27.90 4.44 -8.36
N ALA A 370 26.89 4.28 -7.50
CA ALA A 370 25.61 4.97 -7.62
C ALA A 370 25.76 6.51 -7.46
N PHE A 371 26.69 7.01 -6.66
CA PHE A 371 26.99 8.45 -6.64
C PHE A 371 27.57 8.97 -7.95
N VAL A 372 28.41 8.18 -8.63
CA VAL A 372 28.88 8.53 -9.98
C VAL A 372 27.73 8.49 -10.98
N GLN A 373 26.85 7.50 -10.89
CA GLN A 373 25.63 7.46 -11.69
C GLN A 373 24.76 8.70 -11.49
N LYS A 374 24.60 9.18 -10.24
CA LYS A 374 23.88 10.42 -9.94
C LYS A 374 24.53 11.64 -10.60
N GLN A 375 25.87 11.69 -10.60
CA GLN A 375 26.62 12.76 -11.27
C GLN A 375 26.35 12.72 -12.78
N ILE A 376 26.49 11.55 -13.42
CA ILE A 376 26.19 11.36 -14.85
C ILE A 376 24.75 11.79 -15.16
N TYR A 377 23.78 11.34 -14.37
CA TYR A 377 22.38 11.72 -14.53
C TYR A 377 22.17 13.24 -14.47
N THR A 378 22.79 13.91 -13.50
CA THR A 378 22.70 15.37 -13.34
C THR A 378 23.36 16.11 -14.50
N ASP A 379 24.54 15.65 -14.94
CA ASP A 379 25.27 16.25 -16.06
C ASP A 379 24.48 16.13 -17.37
N LEU A 380 23.86 14.96 -17.63
CA LEU A 380 22.99 14.77 -18.79
C LEU A 380 21.71 15.62 -18.72
N GLN A 381 21.11 15.79 -17.53
CA GLN A 381 19.98 16.70 -17.35
C GLN A 381 20.38 18.16 -17.62
N MET A 382 21.56 18.59 -17.16
CA MET A 382 22.07 19.93 -17.46
C MET A 382 22.35 20.11 -18.95
N TYR A 383 22.95 19.10 -19.59
CA TYR A 383 23.19 19.10 -21.03
C TYR A 383 21.89 19.20 -21.84
N MET A 384 20.87 18.43 -21.45
CA MET A 384 19.52 18.51 -22.03
C MET A 384 18.92 19.91 -21.93
N ARG A 385 18.96 20.53 -20.75
CA ARG A 385 18.42 21.88 -20.55
C ARG A 385 19.15 22.92 -21.42
N ALA A 386 20.47 22.80 -21.56
CA ALA A 386 21.25 23.68 -22.43
C ALA A 386 20.82 23.52 -23.90
N LEU A 387 20.69 22.29 -24.38
CA LEU A 387 20.21 22.01 -25.75
C LEU A 387 18.79 22.54 -25.99
N GLU A 388 17.87 22.36 -25.06
CA GLU A 388 16.50 22.90 -25.15
C GLU A 388 16.50 24.43 -25.29
N THR A 389 17.32 25.16 -24.53
CA THR A 389 17.44 26.62 -24.68
C THR A 389 17.96 27.06 -26.05
N HIS A 390 18.87 26.28 -26.65
CA HIS A 390 19.37 26.56 -28.00
C HIS A 390 18.29 26.30 -29.07
N THR A 391 17.50 25.24 -28.94
CA THR A 391 16.41 24.92 -29.89
C THR A 391 15.30 25.98 -29.92
N ILE A 392 15.00 26.62 -28.80
CA ILE A 392 14.02 27.73 -28.74
C ILE A 392 14.51 28.97 -29.50
N THR A 393 15.84 29.15 -29.58
CA THR A 393 16.46 30.32 -30.21
C THR A 393 16.67 30.12 -31.72
N SER A 394 16.77 28.87 -32.20
CA SER A 394 17.00 28.53 -33.61
C SER A 394 15.75 27.98 -34.29
N THR A 395 15.26 28.63 -35.35
CA THR A 395 14.08 28.21 -36.13
C THR A 395 14.31 27.00 -37.06
N ILE A 396 15.54 26.45 -37.11
CA ILE A 396 15.89 25.30 -37.95
C ILE A 396 16.42 24.20 -37.03
N ILE A 397 15.58 23.20 -36.76
CA ILE A 397 15.99 21.97 -36.08
C ILE A 397 16.42 21.00 -37.18
N ASN A 398 17.69 20.58 -37.17
CA ASN A 398 18.18 19.53 -38.06
C ASN A 398 17.80 18.16 -37.47
N ASP A 399 17.41 17.20 -38.33
CA ASP A 399 17.00 15.85 -37.91
C ASP A 399 18.06 15.14 -37.03
N ASP A 400 19.35 15.36 -37.28
CA ASP A 400 20.45 14.77 -36.49
C ASP A 400 20.50 15.27 -35.04
N LEU A 401 20.18 16.55 -34.80
CA LEU A 401 20.10 17.12 -33.45
C LEU A 401 18.92 16.55 -32.69
N GLN A 402 17.80 16.33 -33.37
CA GLN A 402 16.61 15.75 -32.77
C GLN A 402 16.85 14.29 -32.34
N GLN A 403 17.51 13.48 -33.19
CA GLN A 403 17.91 12.12 -32.81
C GLN A 403 18.85 12.13 -31.60
N HIS A 404 19.81 13.06 -31.55
CA HIS A 404 20.72 13.18 -30.42
C HIS A 404 19.98 13.50 -29.10
N ILE A 405 19.00 14.41 -29.14
CA ILE A 405 18.12 14.76 -28.02
C ILE A 405 17.35 13.53 -27.53
N GLU A 406 16.73 12.78 -28.43
CA GLU A 406 16.00 11.55 -28.08
C GLU A 406 16.89 10.50 -27.42
N HIS A 407 18.13 10.33 -27.91
CA HIS A 407 19.10 9.44 -27.30
C HIS A 407 19.49 9.84 -25.87
N ILE A 408 19.68 11.15 -25.60
CA ILE A 408 19.98 11.61 -24.24
C ILE A 408 18.76 11.42 -23.33
N GLN A 409 17.56 11.76 -23.79
CA GLN A 409 16.33 11.53 -23.03
C GLN A 409 16.12 10.05 -22.68
N TYR A 410 16.41 9.15 -23.63
CA TYR A 410 16.39 7.71 -23.39
C TYR A 410 17.42 7.30 -22.32
N SER A 411 18.66 7.79 -22.42
CA SER A 411 19.70 7.52 -21.42
C SER A 411 19.33 8.04 -20.04
N ILE A 412 18.71 9.22 -19.91
CA ILE A 412 18.23 9.77 -18.64
C ILE A 412 17.16 8.85 -18.02
N LYS A 413 16.16 8.42 -18.81
CA LYS A 413 15.13 7.49 -18.33
C LYS A 413 15.73 6.15 -17.88
N LYS A 414 16.69 5.63 -18.64
CA LYS A 414 17.38 4.37 -18.30
C LYS A 414 18.18 4.50 -17.01
N LEU A 415 18.91 5.61 -16.81
CA LEU A 415 19.65 5.92 -15.58
C LEU A 415 18.75 6.08 -14.35
N ASP A 416 17.49 6.50 -14.52
CA ASP A 416 16.53 6.58 -13.41
C ASP A 416 15.91 5.21 -13.05
N SER A 417 15.88 4.27 -14.01
CA SER A 417 15.17 2.99 -13.86
C SER A 417 15.92 1.91 -13.08
N ALA A 418 17.26 1.97 -12.99
CA ALA A 418 18.09 0.92 -12.40
C ALA A 418 19.43 1.45 -11.88
N LEU A 419 20.13 0.67 -11.05
CA LEU A 419 21.53 0.90 -10.72
C LEU A 419 22.43 0.11 -11.68
N PHE A 420 23.37 0.80 -12.33
CA PHE A 420 24.32 0.21 -13.27
C PHE A 420 25.64 -0.09 -12.57
N ASP A 421 26.38 -1.06 -13.08
CA ASP A 421 27.74 -1.32 -12.62
C ASP A 421 28.73 -0.28 -13.14
N ALA A 422 29.96 -0.30 -12.60
CA ALA A 422 30.98 0.69 -12.96
C ALA A 422 31.41 0.60 -14.44
N THR A 423 31.38 -0.61 -15.04
CA THR A 423 31.82 -0.85 -16.42
C THR A 423 30.76 -0.35 -17.40
N GLU A 424 29.49 -0.67 -17.15
CA GLU A 424 28.34 -0.18 -17.90
C GLU A 424 28.26 1.35 -17.85
N LEU A 425 28.41 1.95 -16.66
CA LEU A 425 28.46 3.41 -16.53
C LEU A 425 29.61 4.03 -17.31
N PHE A 426 30.77 3.36 -17.35
CA PHE A 426 31.94 3.87 -18.06
C PHE A 426 31.71 3.86 -19.58
N VAL A 427 31.31 2.72 -20.14
CA VAL A 427 31.20 2.52 -21.59
C VAL A 427 29.95 3.20 -22.16
N ASP A 428 28.77 2.91 -21.60
CA ASP A 428 27.49 3.30 -22.20
C ASP A 428 27.12 4.77 -21.96
N TYR A 429 27.74 5.40 -20.97
CA TYR A 429 27.41 6.77 -20.58
C TYR A 429 28.64 7.68 -20.51
N ALA A 430 29.59 7.40 -19.62
CA ALA A 430 30.69 8.33 -19.35
C ALA A 430 31.60 8.54 -20.58
N GLN A 431 31.91 7.48 -21.33
CA GLN A 431 32.66 7.55 -22.58
C GLN A 431 31.81 8.13 -23.70
N LYS A 432 30.57 7.63 -23.86
CA LYS A 432 29.64 8.05 -24.91
C LYS A 432 29.35 9.57 -24.91
N TYR A 433 29.19 10.16 -23.73
CA TYR A 433 28.89 11.58 -23.54
C TYR A 433 30.11 12.41 -23.12
N GLU A 434 31.32 11.84 -23.22
CA GLU A 434 32.59 12.54 -22.91
C GLU A 434 32.62 13.18 -21.51
N LEU A 435 32.06 12.48 -20.52
CA LEU A 435 32.06 12.88 -19.12
C LEU A 435 33.36 12.45 -18.44
N TYR A 436 34.45 13.14 -18.75
CA TYR A 436 35.80 12.73 -18.35
C TYR A 436 36.01 12.66 -16.83
N GLU A 437 35.37 13.55 -16.04
CA GLU A 437 35.42 13.43 -14.57
C GLU A 437 34.79 12.13 -14.07
N CYS A 438 33.64 11.74 -14.64
CA CYS A 438 32.97 10.50 -14.29
C CYS A 438 33.80 9.28 -14.72
N GLN A 439 34.47 9.34 -15.88
CA GLN A 439 35.41 8.29 -16.31
C GLN A 439 36.54 8.09 -15.29
N LEU A 440 37.16 9.19 -14.81
CA LEU A 440 38.21 9.11 -13.80
C LEU A 440 37.71 8.55 -12.46
N LEU A 441 36.50 8.94 -12.03
CA LEU A 441 35.89 8.41 -10.81
C LEU A 441 35.64 6.90 -10.92
N LEU A 442 35.09 6.43 -12.03
CA LEU A 442 34.80 5.00 -12.24
C LEU A 442 36.07 4.15 -12.28
N LEU A 443 37.14 4.60 -12.96
CA LEU A 443 38.43 3.88 -12.97
C LEU A 443 39.04 3.78 -11.58
N GLN A 444 38.93 4.85 -10.78
CA GLN A 444 39.42 4.84 -9.39
C GLN A 444 38.61 3.88 -8.51
N LEU A 445 37.29 3.75 -8.73
CA LEU A 445 36.43 2.82 -8.00
C LEU A 445 36.69 1.35 -8.36
N ASP A 446 37.00 1.08 -9.62
CA ASP A 446 37.30 -0.26 -10.12
C ASP A 446 38.74 -0.71 -9.79
N GLY A 447 39.59 0.22 -9.36
CA GLY A 447 41.02 -0.03 -9.08
C GLY A 447 41.88 -0.20 -10.33
N ASN A 448 41.28 -0.12 -11.52
CA ASN A 448 41.93 -0.25 -12.83
C ASN A 448 42.48 1.10 -13.30
N GLU A 449 43.51 1.60 -12.62
CA GLU A 449 44.16 2.88 -12.93
C GLU A 449 45.38 2.71 -13.85
N GLU A 450 45.17 2.22 -15.09
CA GLU A 450 46.27 2.18 -16.05
C GLU A 450 46.79 3.61 -16.34
N PRO A 451 48.09 3.90 -16.11
CA PRO A 451 48.60 5.27 -16.20
C PRO A 451 48.39 5.92 -17.57
N THR A 452 48.46 5.14 -18.65
CA THR A 452 48.27 5.59 -20.03
C THR A 452 46.83 6.04 -20.30
N ILE A 453 45.84 5.28 -19.83
CA ILE A 453 44.42 5.60 -19.95
C ILE A 453 44.11 6.84 -19.11
N LEU A 454 44.57 6.87 -17.86
CA LEU A 454 44.38 8.00 -16.95
C LEU A 454 44.95 9.29 -17.52
N GLN A 455 46.19 9.27 -18.03
CA GLN A 455 46.81 10.42 -18.71
C GLN A 455 46.02 10.85 -19.95
N THR A 456 45.50 9.89 -20.73
CA THR A 456 44.70 10.20 -21.92
C THR A 456 43.39 10.91 -21.55
N ILE A 457 42.71 10.46 -20.49
CA ILE A 457 41.47 11.09 -20.00
C ILE A 457 41.77 12.48 -19.45
N TRP A 458 42.81 12.66 -18.64
CA TRP A 458 43.23 13.97 -18.13
C TRP A 458 43.57 14.96 -19.25
N ARG A 459 44.29 14.51 -20.29
CA ARG A 459 44.57 15.34 -21.47
C ARG A 459 43.27 15.78 -22.16
N ARG A 460 42.33 14.86 -22.38
CA ARG A 460 41.05 15.16 -23.01
C ARG A 460 40.20 16.12 -22.17
N LEU A 461 40.16 15.92 -20.84
CA LEU A 461 39.48 16.80 -19.90
C LEU A 461 40.01 18.22 -20.00
N LEU A 462 41.32 18.42 -19.83
CA LEU A 462 41.92 19.75 -19.87
C LEU A 462 41.73 20.44 -21.22
N ARG A 463 41.88 19.71 -22.33
CA ARG A 463 41.68 20.27 -23.67
C ARG A 463 40.22 20.62 -23.97
N LYS A 464 39.26 19.84 -23.47
CA LYS A 464 37.83 20.15 -23.61
C LYS A 464 37.47 21.46 -22.92
N GLU A 465 37.93 21.66 -21.68
CA GLU A 465 37.71 22.93 -20.96
C GLU A 465 38.26 24.14 -21.73
N VAL A 466 39.47 24.00 -22.30
CA VAL A 466 40.07 25.06 -23.13
C VAL A 466 39.22 25.31 -24.38
N ASN A 467 38.81 24.25 -25.08
CA ASN A 467 38.05 24.36 -26.33
C ASN A 467 36.64 24.92 -26.15
N ASP A 468 35.97 24.62 -25.03
CA ASP A 468 34.60 25.08 -24.78
C ASP A 468 34.59 26.54 -24.29
N LEU A 469 35.55 26.93 -23.46
CA LEU A 469 35.59 28.25 -22.82
C LEU A 469 36.29 29.31 -23.68
N PHE A 470 37.41 28.98 -24.32
CA PHE A 470 38.23 29.96 -25.01
C PHE A 470 37.46 30.67 -26.17
N PRO A 471 36.72 29.96 -27.05
CA PRO A 471 35.88 30.60 -28.07
C PRO A 471 34.70 31.37 -27.46
N SER A 472 34.10 30.87 -26.38
CA SER A 472 32.92 31.48 -25.74
C SER A 472 33.24 32.84 -25.10
N THR A 473 34.48 33.04 -24.65
CA THR A 473 34.94 34.33 -24.12
C THR A 473 35.20 35.40 -25.19
N ALA A 474 35.18 35.02 -26.48
CA ALA A 474 35.49 35.94 -27.57
C ALA A 474 34.51 37.11 -27.70
N ASN A 475 33.25 36.90 -27.30
CA ASN A 475 32.19 37.91 -27.37
C ASN A 475 32.07 38.77 -26.10
N VAL A 476 32.80 38.41 -25.02
CA VAL A 476 32.64 39.00 -23.69
C VAL A 476 33.79 39.94 -23.31
N THR A 477 35.01 39.68 -23.78
CA THR A 477 36.21 40.48 -23.46
C THR A 477 37.01 40.85 -24.70
N GLY A 478 37.64 42.03 -24.66
CA GLY A 478 38.28 42.67 -25.82
C GLY A 478 39.77 42.36 -26.03
N GLY A 479 40.43 41.62 -25.13
CA GLY A 479 41.86 41.30 -25.23
C GLY A 479 42.22 39.86 -24.89
N ASP A 480 43.18 39.28 -25.62
CA ASP A 480 43.61 37.88 -25.46
C ASP A 480 44.18 37.58 -24.07
N TYR A 481 44.85 38.55 -23.44
CA TYR A 481 45.36 38.40 -22.06
C TYR A 481 44.24 38.18 -21.04
N GLU A 482 43.15 38.94 -21.10
CA GLU A 482 42.01 38.79 -20.18
C GLU A 482 41.32 37.44 -20.35
N ARG A 483 41.22 36.94 -21.60
CA ARG A 483 40.67 35.61 -21.91
C ARG A 483 41.54 34.50 -21.32
N ILE A 484 42.86 34.62 -21.44
CA ILE A 484 43.80 33.65 -20.84
C ILE A 484 43.70 33.67 -19.31
N MET A 485 43.53 34.83 -18.67
CA MET A 485 43.33 34.92 -17.21
C MET A 485 42.01 34.28 -16.76
N ILE A 486 40.91 34.48 -17.49
CA ILE A 486 39.62 33.83 -17.21
C ILE A 486 39.76 32.30 -17.34
N LEU A 487 40.41 31.83 -18.41
CA LEU A 487 40.67 30.41 -18.62
C LEU A 487 41.55 29.82 -17.50
N GLN A 488 42.60 30.54 -17.09
CA GLN A 488 43.48 30.14 -15.99
C GLN A 488 42.69 29.97 -14.69
N GLN A 489 41.83 30.93 -14.35
CA GLN A 489 40.96 30.86 -13.18
C GLN A 489 39.99 29.67 -13.25
N HIS A 490 39.42 29.41 -14.42
CA HIS A 490 38.53 28.26 -14.61
C HIS A 490 39.28 26.92 -14.45
N LEU A 491 40.48 26.79 -14.99
CA LEU A 491 41.31 25.59 -14.83
C LEU A 491 41.70 25.35 -13.36
N ILE A 492 41.99 26.42 -12.60
CA ILE A 492 42.21 26.35 -11.15
C ILE A 492 40.98 25.78 -10.46
N GLU A 493 39.80 26.33 -10.73
CA GLU A 493 38.55 25.87 -10.12
C GLU A 493 38.23 24.43 -10.51
N ARG A 494 38.48 24.04 -11.76
CA ARG A 494 38.28 22.69 -12.26
C ARG A 494 39.14 21.67 -11.53
N LEU A 495 40.45 21.93 -11.42
CA LEU A 495 41.37 21.05 -10.71
C LEU A 495 41.09 21.02 -9.20
N ARG A 496 40.69 22.15 -8.60
CA ARG A 496 40.26 22.20 -7.19
C ARG A 496 39.02 21.34 -6.97
N ASN A 497 38.06 21.38 -7.89
CA ASN A 497 36.86 20.54 -7.83
C ASN A 497 37.21 19.05 -7.99
N CYS A 498 38.13 18.70 -8.90
CA CYS A 498 38.65 17.34 -9.01
C CYS A 498 39.30 16.86 -7.70
N ARG A 499 40.12 17.70 -7.06
CA ARG A 499 40.74 17.41 -5.75
C ARG A 499 39.70 17.26 -4.64
N LYS A 500 38.67 18.11 -4.60
CA LYS A 500 37.54 17.98 -3.64
C LYS A 500 36.80 16.65 -3.80
N LYS A 501 36.64 16.18 -5.04
CA LYS A 501 36.07 14.86 -5.37
C LYS A 501 37.05 13.70 -5.09
N ARG A 502 38.23 13.97 -4.53
CA ARG A 502 39.28 12.99 -4.20
C ARG A 502 39.79 12.20 -5.41
N LEU A 503 39.77 12.81 -6.59
CA LEU A 503 40.41 12.26 -7.77
C LEU A 503 41.93 12.28 -7.60
N ARG A 504 42.60 11.23 -8.07
CA ARG A 504 44.07 11.21 -8.14
C ARG A 504 44.55 12.14 -9.25
N LEU A 505 45.36 13.12 -8.87
CA LEU A 505 45.96 14.09 -9.79
C LEU A 505 47.40 13.69 -10.14
N PRO A 506 47.69 13.28 -11.39
CA PRO A 506 49.06 13.05 -11.84
C PRO A 506 49.76 14.41 -12.06
N MET A 507 50.25 15.02 -10.99
CA MET A 507 50.73 16.41 -10.97
C MET A 507 51.80 16.71 -12.03
N ASP A 508 52.76 15.81 -12.25
CA ASP A 508 53.82 16.01 -13.26
C ASP A 508 53.28 15.99 -14.69
N PHE A 509 52.30 15.12 -14.97
CA PHE A 509 51.65 15.05 -16.27
C PHE A 509 50.77 16.29 -16.51
N ILE A 510 49.96 16.67 -15.52
CA ILE A 510 49.11 17.87 -15.61
C ILE A 510 49.97 19.11 -15.83
N ARG A 511 51.09 19.25 -15.11
CA ARG A 511 52.05 20.35 -15.33
C ARG A 511 52.56 20.37 -16.78
N GLY A 512 52.91 19.22 -17.33
CA GLY A 512 53.35 19.08 -18.72
C GLY A 512 52.28 19.51 -19.73
N GLU A 513 51.04 19.05 -19.56
CA GLU A 513 49.92 19.43 -20.44
C GLU A 513 49.55 20.92 -20.32
N LEU A 514 49.58 21.51 -19.12
CA LEU A 514 49.34 22.94 -18.93
C LEU A 514 50.39 23.80 -19.63
N LYS A 515 51.67 23.39 -19.62
CA LYS A 515 52.73 24.06 -20.39
C LYS A 515 52.46 23.98 -21.90
N GLN A 516 51.99 22.84 -22.39
CA GLN A 516 51.63 22.68 -23.81
C GLN A 516 50.41 23.55 -24.19
N ILE A 517 49.40 23.63 -23.32
CA ILE A 517 48.24 24.50 -23.50
C ILE A 517 48.68 25.95 -23.58
N ALA A 518 49.51 26.43 -22.65
CA ALA A 518 50.04 27.80 -22.66
C ALA A 518 50.81 28.12 -23.95
N HIS A 519 51.67 27.20 -24.40
CA HIS A 519 52.38 27.37 -25.67
C HIS A 519 51.43 27.44 -26.87
N THR A 520 50.37 26.63 -26.88
CA THR A 520 49.36 26.64 -27.95
C THR A 520 48.58 27.96 -27.95
N LEU A 521 48.23 28.49 -26.78
CA LEU A 521 47.54 29.78 -26.65
C LEU A 521 48.41 30.95 -27.10
N ASN A 522 49.69 30.98 -26.73
CA ASN A 522 50.63 32.02 -27.19
C ASN A 522 50.83 31.98 -28.72
N ASN A 523 50.84 30.78 -29.33
CA ASN A 523 50.96 30.65 -30.79
C ASN A 523 49.70 31.13 -31.53
N LEU A 524 48.54 31.16 -30.88
CA LEU A 524 47.28 31.64 -31.45
C LEU A 524 47.13 33.16 -31.34
N SER A 525 47.88 33.80 -30.45
CA SER A 525 47.90 35.25 -30.31
C SER A 525 48.98 35.89 -31.19
N ASP A 526 48.58 36.82 -32.07
CA ASP A 526 49.47 37.52 -33.02
C ASP A 526 50.54 38.43 -32.35
N HIS A 527 50.62 38.45 -31.02
CA HIS A 527 51.45 39.37 -30.22
C HIS A 527 52.40 38.65 -29.24
N GLY A 528 53.25 37.74 -29.73
CA GLY A 528 54.33 37.13 -28.94
C GLY A 528 53.86 36.35 -27.70
N ASP A 529 54.79 35.98 -26.81
CA ASP A 529 54.46 35.24 -25.59
C ASP A 529 53.69 36.11 -24.59
N ILE A 530 52.35 36.00 -24.63
CA ILE A 530 51.44 36.74 -23.72
C ILE A 530 51.59 36.25 -22.28
N VAL A 531 51.82 34.95 -22.06
CA VAL A 531 52.06 34.37 -20.72
C VAL A 531 53.23 33.38 -20.77
N SER A 532 54.11 33.42 -19.77
CA SER A 532 55.16 32.42 -19.56
C SER A 532 54.53 31.05 -19.27
N SER A 533 54.92 30.02 -20.03
CA SER A 533 54.39 28.64 -19.84
C SER A 533 54.69 28.10 -18.44
N GLU A 534 55.82 28.48 -17.84
CA GLU A 534 56.15 28.08 -16.48
C GLU A 534 55.25 28.78 -15.45
N ASP A 535 55.09 30.09 -15.57
CA ASP A 535 54.26 30.88 -14.64
C ASP A 535 52.79 30.49 -14.74
N PHE A 536 52.28 30.24 -15.95
CA PHE A 536 50.92 29.75 -16.16
C PHE A 536 50.67 28.42 -15.44
N SER A 537 51.56 27.44 -15.62
CA SER A 537 51.46 26.14 -14.96
C SER A 537 51.64 26.22 -13.44
N ASN A 538 52.58 27.06 -12.97
CA ASN A 538 52.88 27.19 -11.54
C ASN A 538 51.75 27.90 -10.79
N GLN A 539 51.14 28.94 -11.37
CA GLN A 539 50.01 29.66 -10.78
C GLN A 539 48.75 28.79 -10.72
N ILE A 540 48.52 27.92 -11.71
CA ILE A 540 47.37 27.00 -11.65
C ILE A 540 47.57 25.95 -10.55
N LEU A 541 48.82 25.48 -10.38
CA LEU A 541 49.15 24.39 -9.47
C LEU A 541 49.52 24.83 -8.06
N SER A 542 49.78 26.12 -7.80
CA SER A 542 50.25 26.61 -6.48
C SER A 542 49.24 26.35 -5.35
N ASP A 543 47.95 26.26 -5.71
CA ASP A 543 46.84 26.18 -4.78
C ASP A 543 46.21 24.77 -4.72
N LEU A 544 46.86 23.77 -5.32
CA LEU A 544 46.45 22.35 -5.40
C LEU A 544 47.39 21.45 -4.62
#